data_AF-A0A6B3IDC5-F1
#
_entry.id   AF-A0A6B3IDC5-F1
#
_cell.length_a   1.000
_cell.length_b   1.000
_cell.length_c   1.000
_cell.angle_alpha   90.00
_cell.angle_beta   90.00
_cell.angle_gamma   90.00
#
_symmetry.space_group_name_H-M   'P 1'
#
loop_
_entity.id
_entity.type
_entity.pdbx_description
1 polymer ?
#
loop_
_entity_poly.entity_id
_entity_poly.type
_entity_poly.pdbx_seq_one_letter_code
_entity_poly.pdbx_strand_id
1 'polypeptide(L)' 'EHRIKLDDPISAYVPGVRNGDRITLRHLAEMRSGLFPYTADADFQRDLLSDPQRYFTPKEVLAYGMKHKNTFKP' A
#
# COMPACT_ATOMS: atom_id res chain seq x y z
N GLU A 1 -2.97 -25.50 -3.19
CA GLU A 1 -2.03 -24.76 -2.30
C GLU A 1 -0.73 -24.50 -3.07
N HIS A 2 0.07 -23.46 -2.79
CA HIS A 2 1.14 -22.85 -3.65
C HIS A 2 0.69 -21.76 -4.64
N ARG A 3 -0.45 -21.09 -4.40
CA ARG A 3 -0.90 -20.00 -5.28
C ARG A 3 -0.14 -18.68 -5.06
N ILE A 4 0.55 -18.56 -3.93
CA ILE A 4 1.23 -17.34 -3.47
C ILE A 4 2.53 -17.74 -2.78
N LYS A 5 3.65 -17.08 -3.09
CA LYS A 5 4.91 -17.19 -2.34
C LYS A 5 5.22 -15.85 -1.68
N LEU A 6 5.78 -15.89 -0.47
CA LEU A 6 6.15 -14.68 0.26
C LEU A 6 7.21 -13.85 -0.47
N ASP A 7 8.05 -14.50 -1.27
CA ASP A 7 9.11 -13.84 -2.03
C ASP A 7 8.64 -13.37 -3.42
N ASP A 8 7.36 -13.56 -3.76
CA ASP A 8 6.79 -13.02 -5.00
C ASP A 8 6.67 -11.49 -4.91
N PRO A 9 6.99 -10.76 -5.99
CA PRO A 9 6.86 -9.31 -6.03
C PRO A 9 5.37 -8.91 -6.00
N ILE A 10 5.06 -7.82 -5.30
CA ILE A 10 3.67 -7.32 -5.20
C ILE A 10 3.10 -6.94 -6.58
N SER A 11 3.96 -6.55 -7.54
CA SER A 11 3.55 -6.26 -8.91
C SER A 11 2.90 -7.45 -9.63
N ALA A 12 3.12 -8.69 -9.17
CA ALA A 12 2.45 -9.87 -9.70
C ALA A 12 0.95 -9.94 -9.32
N TYR A 13 0.55 -9.22 -8.27
CA TYR A 13 -0.81 -9.23 -7.72
C TYR A 13 -1.52 -7.88 -7.86
N VAL A 14 -0.77 -6.78 -7.68
CA VAL A 14 -1.28 -5.41 -7.70
C VAL A 14 -0.41 -4.56 -8.64
N PRO A 15 -0.89 -4.28 -9.86
CA PRO A 15 -0.15 -3.44 -10.80
C PRO A 15 -0.13 -1.97 -10.34
N GLY A 16 0.88 -1.22 -10.80
CA GLY A 16 1.00 0.22 -10.53
C GLY A 16 1.67 0.59 -9.20
N VAL A 17 2.06 -0.38 -8.37
CA VAL A 17 2.86 -0.13 -7.16
C VAL A 17 4.26 0.31 -7.56
N ARG A 18 4.68 1.46 -7.06
CA ARG A 18 6.02 1.99 -7.32
C ARG A 18 7.08 1.13 -6.64
N ASN A 19 8.08 0.71 -7.42
CA ASN A 19 9.06 -0.32 -7.05
C ASN A 19 8.40 -1.67 -6.68
N GLY A 20 7.21 -1.95 -7.21
CA GLY A 20 6.46 -3.18 -6.91
C GLY A 20 7.15 -4.45 -7.39
N ASP A 21 8.12 -4.34 -8.30
CA ASP A 21 9.03 -5.40 -8.74
C ASP A 21 10.07 -5.77 -7.68
N ARG A 22 10.33 -4.89 -6.71
CA ARG A 22 11.30 -5.09 -5.61
C ARG A 22 10.65 -5.33 -4.26
N ILE A 23 9.40 -4.95 -4.10
CA ILE A 23 8.63 -5.17 -2.87
C ILE A 23 8.02 -6.57 -2.94
N THR A 24 8.40 -7.45 -2.03
CA THR A 24 7.82 -8.80 -1.93
C THR A 24 6.63 -8.82 -0.97
N LEU A 25 5.83 -9.88 -1.02
CA LEU A 25 4.77 -10.09 -0.03
C LEU A 25 5.30 -10.25 1.40
N ARG A 26 6.52 -10.78 1.57
CA ARG A 26 7.26 -10.83 2.83
C ARG A 26 7.52 -9.44 3.38
N HIS A 27 8.01 -8.52 2.55
CA HIS A 27 8.25 -7.14 2.97
C HIS A 27 6.97 -6.45 3.44
N LEU A 28 5.82 -6.77 2.84
CA LEU A 28 4.52 -6.27 3.31
C LEU A 28 4.15 -6.85 4.68
N ALA A 29 4.27 -8.17 4.84
CA ALA A 29 3.95 -8.86 6.08
C ALA A 29 4.83 -8.43 7.27
N GLU A 30 6.09 -8.08 7.00
CA GLU A 30 7.05 -7.61 8.00
C GLU A 30 7.04 -6.08 8.19
N MET A 31 6.16 -5.35 7.50
CA MET A 31 6.13 -3.87 7.49
C MET A 31 7.45 -3.22 7.06
N ARG A 32 8.21 -3.88 6.17
CA ARG A 32 9.50 -3.45 5.61
C ARG A 32 9.45 -3.04 4.14
N SER A 33 8.26 -2.95 3.55
CA SER A 33 8.08 -2.59 2.13
C SER A 33 8.52 -1.15 1.80
N GLY A 34 8.64 -0.28 2.80
CA GLY A 34 8.90 1.14 2.60
C GLY A 34 7.76 1.87 1.89
N LEU A 35 6.58 1.26 1.74
CA LEU A 35 5.41 1.94 1.18
C LEU A 35 4.96 3.06 2.11
N PHE A 36 4.54 4.17 1.51
CA PHE A 36 3.97 5.26 2.28
C PHE A 36 2.65 4.82 2.92
N PRO A 37 2.48 4.97 4.25
CA PRO A 37 1.24 4.61 4.91
C PRO A 37 0.14 5.60 4.52
N TYR A 38 -0.94 5.12 3.91
CA TYR A 38 -2.06 5.97 3.48
C TYR A 38 -2.69 6.78 4.63
N THR A 39 -2.59 6.30 5.86
CA THR A 39 -3.10 6.98 7.07
C THR A 39 -2.33 8.25 7.42
N ALA A 40 -1.12 8.43 6.87
CA ALA A 40 -0.33 9.65 7.02
C ALA A 40 -0.60 10.69 5.92
N ASP A 41 -1.46 10.37 4.94
CA ASP A 41 -1.86 11.32 3.90
C ASP A 41 -2.86 12.35 4.47
N ALA A 42 -2.63 13.63 4.17
CA ALA A 42 -3.47 14.71 4.68
C ALA A 42 -4.88 14.72 4.08
N ASP A 43 -5.05 14.27 2.83
CA ASP A 43 -6.37 14.17 2.22
C ASP A 43 -7.15 13.00 2.84
N PHE A 44 -6.50 11.86 3.08
CA PHE A 44 -7.11 10.74 3.80
C PHE A 44 -7.57 11.14 5.20
N GLN A 45 -6.73 11.86 5.95
CA GLN A 45 -7.10 12.36 7.28
C GLN A 45 -8.30 13.31 7.21
N ARG A 46 -8.33 14.21 6.22
CA ARG A 46 -9.47 15.13 6.01
C ARG A 46 -10.75 14.37 5.69
N ASP A 47 -10.70 13.42 4.76
CA ASP A 47 -11.86 12.61 4.36
C ASP A 47 -12.40 11.78 5.53
N LEU A 48 -11.52 11.14 6.30
CA LEU A 48 -11.89 10.34 7.47
C LEU A 48 -12.52 11.19 8.58
N LEU A 49 -11.98 12.38 8.84
CA LEU A 49 -12.52 13.28 9.86
C LEU A 49 -13.84 13.94 9.44
N SER A 50 -14.04 14.11 8.13
CA SER A 50 -15.28 14.70 7.58
C SER A 50 -16.45 13.70 7.56
N ASP A 51 -16.16 12.42 7.31
CA ASP A 51 -17.15 11.34 7.37
C ASP A 51 -16.51 10.05 7.93
N PRO A 52 -16.51 9.88 9.28
CA PRO A 52 -15.91 8.72 9.92
C PRO A 52 -16.61 7.39 9.63
N GLN A 53 -17.86 7.42 9.16
CA GLN A 53 -18.63 6.22 8.82
C GLN A 53 -18.51 5.83 7.35
N ARG A 54 -17.84 6.65 6.53
CA ARG A 54 -17.57 6.35 5.13
C ARG A 54 -16.79 5.05 5.00
N TYR A 55 -17.30 4.17 4.16
CA TYR A 55 -16.56 2.99 3.73
C TYR A 55 -15.50 3.38 2.69
N PHE A 56 -14.26 2.95 2.90
CA PHE A 56 -13.19 3.08 1.92
C PHE A 56 -12.82 1.71 1.36
N THR A 57 -12.87 1.57 0.04
CA THR A 57 -12.40 0.36 -0.64
C THR A 57 -10.88 0.25 -0.56
N PRO A 58 -10.31 -0.96 -0.66
CA PRO A 58 -8.86 -1.16 -0.74
C PRO A 58 -8.17 -0.35 -1.83
N LYS A 59 -8.84 -0.11 -2.97
CA LYS A 59 -8.31 0.69 -4.08
C LYS A 59 -8.26 2.18 -3.74
N GLU A 60 -9.25 2.71 -3.03
CA GLU A 60 -9.28 4.11 -2.60
C GLU A 60 -8.17 4.40 -1.57
N VAL A 61 -8.02 3.55 -0.55
CA VAL A 61 -6.92 3.72 0.44
C VAL A 61 -5.55 3.60 -0.22
N LEU A 62 -5.40 2.72 -1.20
CA LEU A 62 -4.16 2.57 -1.96
C LEU A 62 -3.85 3.82 -2.79
N ALA A 63 -4.87 4.49 -3.36
CA ALA A 63 -4.70 5.71 -4.13
C ALA A 63 -4.09 6.84 -3.27
N TYR A 64 -4.49 6.97 -2.00
CA TYR A 64 -3.86 7.92 -1.07
C TYR A 64 -2.37 7.62 -0.84
N GLY A 65 -2.02 6.36 -0.59
CA GLY A 65 -0.62 5.95 -0.41
C GLY A 65 0.24 6.14 -1.67
N MET A 66 -0.31 5.84 -2.85
CA MET A 66 0.40 5.92 -4.13
C MET A 66 0.73 7.36 -4.58
N LYS A 67 0.07 8.39 -4.02
CA LYS A 67 0.41 9.80 -4.25
C LYS A 67 1.84 10.13 -3.78
N HIS A 68 2.35 9.39 -2.79
CA HIS A 68 3.60 9.70 -2.09
C HIS A 68 4.76 8.82 -2.53
N LYS A 69 5.99 9.29 -2.30
CA LYS A 69 7.19 8.47 -2.45
C LYS A 69 7.28 7.45 -1.32
N ASN A 70 7.77 6.26 -1.67
CA ASN A 70 8.18 5.25 -0.70
C ASN A 70 9.11 5.91 0.32
N THR A 71 8.90 5.61 1.59
CA THR A 71 9.62 6.20 2.72
C THR A 71 11.05 5.70 2.79
N PHE A 72 11.30 4.45 2.39
CA PHE A 72 12.62 3.84 2.26
C PHE A 72 12.61 2.72 1.20
N LYS A 73 13.79 2.16 0.92
CA LYS A 73 13.94 1.01 0.01
C LYS A 73 13.65 -0.29 0.78
N PRO A 74 12.93 -1.26 0.19
CA PRO A 74 12.70 -2.56 0.80
C PRO A 74 14.01 -3.31 1.05
#